data_AF-A0A380EDM1-F1
#
_entry.id   AF-A0A380EDM1-F1
#
_cell.length_a   1.000
_cell.length_b   1.000
_cell.length_c   1.000
_cell.angle_alpha   90.00
_cell.angle_beta   90.00
_cell.angle_gamma   90.00
#
_symmetry.space_group_name_H-M   'P 1'
#
loop_
_entity.id
_entity.type
_entity.pdbx_description
1 polymer ?
#
loop_
_entity_poly.entity_id
_entity_poly.type
_entity_poly.pdbx_seq_one_letter_code
_entity_poly.pdbx_strand_id
1 'polypeptide(L)' 'MNNVYYRKEDMLACINQFYEDMIDRSETMKQHPNYKTGENYAYLGLSANFLILMNMWQ' A
#
# COMPACT_ATOMS: atom_id res chain seq x y z
N MET A 1 16.04 8.86 -4.50
CA MET A 1 15.05 8.08 -5.29
C MET A 1 14.96 6.68 -4.69
N ASN A 2 14.58 6.55 -3.41
CA ASN A 2 14.72 5.28 -2.70
C ASN A 2 13.55 4.30 -2.94
N ASN A 3 12.46 4.75 -3.57
CA ASN A 3 11.26 3.97 -3.82
C ASN A 3 10.96 3.86 -5.34
N VAL A 4 12.00 3.90 -6.17
CA VAL A 4 11.88 3.74 -7.63
C VAL A 4 12.73 2.55 -8.04
N TYR A 5 12.09 1.50 -8.52
CA TYR A 5 12.73 0.24 -8.84
C TYR A 5 12.53 -0.07 -10.33
N TYR A 6 13.59 -0.54 -10.99
CA TYR A 6 13.57 -0.86 -12.43
C TYR A 6 14.13 -2.26 -12.73
N ARG A 7 14.81 -2.90 -11.77
CA ARG A 7 15.24 -4.30 -11.89
C ARG A 7 14.08 -5.19 -11.46
N LYS A 8 13.91 -6.32 -12.15
CA LYS A 8 12.79 -7.25 -11.92
C LYS A 8 12.73 -7.70 -10.46
N GLU A 9 13.85 -8.09 -9.90
CA GLU A 9 13.96 -8.61 -8.54
C GLU A 9 13.59 -7.54 -7.51
N ASP A 10 14.06 -6.31 -7.70
CA ASP A 10 13.73 -5.17 -6.83
C ASP A 10 12.26 -4.77 -6.94
N MET A 11 11.68 -4.83 -8.15
CA MET A 11 10.24 -4.60 -8.35
C MET A 11 9.40 -5.67 -7.64
N LEU A 12 9.78 -6.94 -7.74
CA LEU A 12 9.08 -8.03 -7.04
C LEU A 12 9.17 -7.87 -5.52
N ALA A 13 10.36 -7.55 -5.00
CA ALA A 13 10.54 -7.28 -3.57
C ALA A 13 9.69 -6.09 -3.10
N CYS A 14 9.65 -5.00 -3.87
CA CYS A 14 8.81 -3.84 -3.59
C CYS A 14 7.32 -4.19 -3.57
N ILE A 15 6.85 -5.00 -4.53
CA ILE A 15 5.43 -5.40 -4.61
C ILE A 15 5.06 -6.26 -3.40
N ASN A 16 5.89 -7.23 -3.04
CA ASN A 16 5.66 -8.11 -1.89
C ASN A 16 5.63 -7.30 -0.58
N GLN A 17 6.60 -6.42 -0.37
CA GLN A 17 6.62 -5.56 0.81
C GLN A 17 5.39 -4.65 0.86
N PHE A 18 5.02 -4.03 -0.27
CA PHE A 18 3.84 -3.17 -0.33
C PHE A 18 2.55 -3.96 -0.01
N TYR A 19 2.44 -5.21 -0.46
CA TYR A 19 1.32 -6.08 -0.13
C TYR A 19 1.22 -6.36 1.37
N GLU A 20 2.32 -6.76 2.00
CA GLU A 20 2.39 -7.00 3.45
C GLU A 20 2.04 -5.73 4.23
N ASP A 21 2.61 -4.59 3.87
CA ASP A 21 2.31 -3.30 4.49
C ASP A 21 0.82 -2.92 4.34
N MET A 22 0.18 -3.25 3.22
CA MET A 22 -1.25 -3.00 3.02
C MET A 22 -2.13 -3.93 3.86
N ILE A 23 -1.73 -5.19 4.05
CA ILE A 23 -2.41 -6.12 4.95
C ILE A 23 -2.40 -5.54 6.37
N ASP A 24 -1.22 -5.22 6.89
CA ASP A 24 -1.06 -4.71 8.27
C ASP A 24 -1.80 -3.39 8.47
N ARG A 25 -1.74 -2.48 7.49
CA ARG A 25 -2.49 -1.22 7.53
C ARG A 25 -4.00 -1.45 7.52
N SER A 26 -4.48 -2.45 6.77
CA SER A 26 -5.91 -2.76 6.72
C SER A 26 -6.43 -3.36 8.02
N GLU A 27 -5.66 -4.24 8.66
CA GLU A 27 -6.00 -4.81 9.96
C GLU A 27 -5.93 -3.75 11.07
N THR A 28 -4.91 -2.89 11.04
CA THR A 28 -4.80 -1.75 11.97
C THR A 28 -5.98 -0.78 11.80
N MET A 29 -6.39 -0.50 10.56
CA MET A 29 -7.52 0.38 10.28
C MET A 29 -8.83 -0.15 10.88
N LYS A 30 -9.06 -1.47 10.83
CA LYS A 30 -10.26 -2.11 11.41
C LYS A 30 -10.33 -1.97 12.94
N GLN A 31 -9.19 -1.79 13.61
CA GLN A 31 -9.11 -1.56 15.06
C GLN A 31 -9.30 -0.09 15.44
N HIS A 32 -9.41 0.83 14.47
CA HIS A 32 -9.59 2.24 14.76
C HIS A 32 -10.96 2.50 15.43
N PRO A 33 -11.05 3.31 16.50
CA PRO A 33 -12.30 3.51 17.24
C PRO A 33 -13.50 3.95 16.40
N ASN A 34 -13.23 4.68 15.32
CA ASN A 34 -14.23 5.21 14.39
C ASN A 34 -14.34 4.40 13.10
N TYR A 35 -13.84 3.16 13.05
CA TYR A 35 -13.93 2.32 11.85
C TYR A 35 -15.39 2.09 11.44
N LYS A 36 -15.64 2.16 10.13
CA LYS A 36 -16.95 1.90 9.54
C LYS A 36 -16.78 1.21 8.20
N THR A 37 -17.47 0.08 8.02
CA THR A 37 -17.48 -0.66 6.75
C THR A 37 -17.95 0.23 5.60
N GLY A 38 -17.20 0.23 4.49
CA GLY A 38 -17.47 1.04 3.31
C GLY A 38 -16.76 2.39 3.28
N GLU A 39 -16.23 2.86 4.42
CA GLU A 39 -15.38 4.05 4.48
C GLU A 39 -13.90 3.65 4.27
N ASN A 40 -13.09 4.58 3.77
CA ASN A 40 -11.67 4.36 3.47
C ASN A 40 -10.74 5.03 4.51
N TYR A 41 -9.43 4.92 4.29
CA TYR A 41 -8.40 5.51 5.14
C TYR A 41 -8.57 7.03 5.35
N ALA A 42 -9.01 7.78 4.35
CA ALA A 42 -9.16 9.23 4.44
C ALA A 42 -10.27 9.65 5.41
N TYR A 43 -11.35 8.87 5.52
CA TYR A 43 -12.41 9.09 6.52
C TYR A 43 -11.86 9.07 7.96
N LEU A 44 -10.85 8.25 8.21
CA LEU A 44 -10.17 8.13 9.51
C LEU A 44 -8.98 9.09 9.65
N GLY A 45 -8.75 9.99 8.68
CA GLY A 45 -7.60 10.89 8.68
C GLY A 45 -6.25 10.20 8.44
N LEU A 46 -6.26 8.95 7.96
CA LEU A 46 -5.05 8.17 7.67
C LEU A 46 -4.50 8.54 6.29
N SER A 47 -3.19 8.61 6.17
CA SER A 47 -2.51 8.93 4.90
C SER A 47 -2.74 7.84 3.85
N ALA A 48 -2.88 8.22 2.59
CA ALA A 48 -2.89 7.25 1.50
C ALA A 48 -1.50 6.63 1.31
N ASN A 49 -1.45 5.40 0.81
CA ASN A 49 -0.21 4.73 0.40
C ASN A 49 -0.44 4.13 -0.99
N PHE A 50 0.47 4.40 -1.91
CA PHE A 50 0.29 4.11 -3.33
C PHE A 50 1.44 3.27 -3.88
N LEU A 51 1.09 2.26 -4.67
CA LEU A 51 2.01 1.54 -5.54
C LEU A 51 1.80 2.04 -6.97
N ILE A 52 2.86 2.54 -7.59
CA ILE A 52 2.81 3.10 -8.96
C ILE A 52 3.62 2.19 -9.87
N LEU A 53 2.98 1.66 -10.91
CA LEU A 53 3.61 0.81 -11.92
C LEU A 53 3.71 1.58 -13.23
N MET A 54 4.93 1.76 -13.74
CA MET A 54 5.16 2.41 -15.04
C MET A 54 5.69 1.35 -16.01
N ASN A 55 4.95 1.11 -17.11
CA ASN A 55 5.27 0.16 -18.19
C ASN A 55 5.57 -1.28 -17.72
N MET A 56 4.52 -2.11 -17.56
CA MET A 56 4.64 -3.54 -17.25
C MET A 56 4.81 -4.47 -18.48
N TRP A 57 4.88 -3.91 -19.69
CA TRP A 57 4.77 -4.66 -20.95
C TRP A 57 6.05 -4.66 -21.80
N GLN A 58 7.23 -4.71 -21.18
CA GLN A 58 8.50 -4.92 -21.87
C GLN A 58 9.26 -6.12 -21.32
#